data_AF-A0A428NN97-F1
#
_entry.id   AF-A0A428NN97-F1
#
_cell.length_a   1.000
_cell.length_b   1.000
_cell.length_c   1.000
_cell.angle_alpha   90.00
_cell.angle_beta   90.00
_cell.angle_gamma   90.00
#
_symmetry.space_group_name_H-M   'P 1'
#
loop_
_entity.id
_entity.type
_entity.pdbx_description
1 polymer ?
#
loop_
_entity_poly.entity_id
_entity_poly.type
_entity_poly.pdbx_seq_one_letter_code
_entity_poly.pdbx_strand_id
1 'polypeptide(L)'
;MATKGEASVGEAEDLFSKVAKNFRLSLPATDRSIFREYDSPKAMIQDLEASCRKYKDKHWLSKLCGRIDRVATSWTPFFAVVGTFVQSNPEYAALAWGAIRFIFLLGSNFRTFLEKILVMFEKITDRLPLYADYYEQVVKRWDKIETNEYHRKAYETRKLRVAKSLGYVYADIIEFCQDACKIFSSKQGGILYKASVITDIFWKPFDLRFADLLNRMHSHQSLLHSELMLEESTFMEIKFEQRKNQVMECLTLILGLLNDVVLLADGIDECTDGPRFLSLLKTLHDETNVKTLLFCRPSVDISDSFPSCSSFDLDITKNRDDISRYLTPRVKRLRKRKLLPMEYGVQQTVEKLTDKSTGMFLWASLMIKYLNCNALSLNDRREAIFDSNTVEGIEGIYSAILRTLERSYARQREKVERIF
;
A
#
# COMPACT_ATOMS: atom_id res chain seq x y z
N MET A 1 31.11 6.23 25.44
CA MET A 1 30.57 6.86 24.22
C MET A 1 29.17 6.31 24.01
N ALA A 2 28.14 7.05 24.44
CA ALA A 2 26.75 6.67 24.18
C ALA A 2 26.51 6.70 22.67
N THR A 3 25.86 5.67 22.14
CA THR A 3 25.62 5.56 20.70
C THR A 3 24.56 6.59 20.28
N LYS A 4 24.66 7.17 19.08
CA LYS A 4 23.70 8.20 18.57
C LYS A 4 22.21 7.79 18.67
N GLY A 5 21.92 6.49 18.79
CA GLY A 5 20.57 5.97 19.07
C GLY A 5 20.09 6.27 20.50
N GLU A 6 20.93 6.10 21.51
CA GLU A 6 20.60 6.41 22.92
C GLU A 6 20.40 7.92 23.13
N ALA A 7 21.21 8.74 22.45
CA ALA A 7 21.10 10.20 22.54
C ALA A 7 19.78 10.75 21.97
N SER A 8 19.16 10.04 21.02
CA SER A 8 17.97 10.51 20.30
C SER A 8 16.66 9.93 20.84
N VAL A 9 16.64 8.69 21.36
CA VAL A 9 15.55 8.21 22.23
C VAL A 9 15.38 9.17 23.42
N GLY A 10 16.50 9.68 23.95
CA GLY A 10 16.51 10.75 24.94
C GLY A 10 15.86 12.06 24.48
N GLU A 11 15.85 12.41 23.18
CA GLU A 11 15.17 13.62 22.68
C GLU A 11 13.64 13.46 22.62
N ALA A 12 13.15 12.27 22.25
CA ALA A 12 11.72 11.99 22.28
C ALA A 12 11.22 11.92 23.73
N GLU A 13 11.94 11.23 24.61
CA GLU A 13 11.69 11.18 26.04
C GLU A 13 11.77 12.58 26.70
N ASP A 14 12.71 13.42 26.27
CA ASP A 14 12.78 14.84 26.65
C ASP A 14 11.52 15.61 26.26
N LEU A 15 10.94 15.35 25.07
CA LEU A 15 9.69 15.99 24.65
C LEU A 15 8.51 15.61 25.56
N PHE A 16 8.28 14.32 25.82
CA PHE A 16 7.19 13.87 26.70
C PHE A 16 7.36 14.41 28.12
N SER A 17 8.57 14.30 28.68
CA SER A 17 8.92 14.81 30.00
C SER A 17 8.73 16.32 30.11
N LYS A 18 9.21 17.08 29.11
CA LYS A 18 9.06 18.53 29.04
C LYS A 18 7.61 18.96 28.98
N VAL A 19 6.79 18.31 28.16
CA VAL A 19 5.34 18.57 28.05
C VAL A 19 4.65 18.30 29.39
N ALA A 20 4.93 17.15 30.02
CA ALA A 20 4.35 16.78 31.30
C ALA A 20 4.72 17.77 32.42
N LYS A 21 6.01 18.14 32.49
CA LYS A 21 6.53 19.13 33.44
C LYS A 21 5.89 20.50 33.24
N ASN A 22 5.76 20.96 31.99
CA ASN A 22 5.15 22.25 31.66
C ASN A 22 3.68 22.29 32.09
N PHE A 23 2.91 21.23 31.85
CA PHE A 23 1.52 21.15 32.31
C PHE A 23 1.42 21.29 33.84
N ARG A 24 2.20 20.49 34.59
CA ARG A 24 2.21 20.52 36.07
C ARG A 24 2.60 21.91 36.59
N LEU A 25 3.56 22.57 35.95
CA LEU A 25 3.98 23.93 36.30
C LEU A 25 2.93 25.00 35.97
N SER A 26 2.13 24.79 34.93
CA SER A 26 1.09 25.73 34.49
C SER A 26 -0.08 25.86 35.48
N LEU A 27 -0.31 24.84 36.31
CA LEU A 27 -1.39 24.82 37.30
C LEU A 27 -1.08 25.77 38.49
N PRO A 28 -2.02 26.64 38.90
CA PRO A 28 -1.89 27.44 40.12
C PRO A 28 -1.72 26.58 41.38
N ALA A 29 -1.14 27.15 42.44
CA ALA A 29 -0.88 26.43 43.69
C ALA A 29 -2.16 25.86 44.34
N THR A 30 -3.28 26.59 44.26
CA THR A 30 -4.60 26.14 44.73
C THR A 30 -5.09 24.90 43.97
N ASP A 31 -4.83 24.88 42.67
CA ASP A 31 -5.34 23.87 41.74
C ASP A 31 -4.48 22.60 41.80
N ARG A 32 -3.17 22.73 42.03
CA ARG A 32 -2.25 21.60 42.26
C ARG A 32 -2.66 20.73 43.44
N SER A 33 -3.30 21.31 44.47
CA SER A 33 -3.78 20.54 45.63
C SER A 33 -4.99 19.64 45.32
N ILE A 34 -5.72 19.94 44.24
CA ILE A 34 -6.95 19.25 43.81
C ILE A 34 -6.66 18.32 42.62
N PHE A 35 -5.65 18.64 41.82
CA PHE A 35 -5.18 17.81 40.72
C PHE A 35 -4.63 16.47 41.21
N ARG A 36 -5.00 15.39 40.53
CA ARG A 36 -4.54 14.02 40.79
C ARG A 36 -4.36 13.31 39.46
N GLU A 37 -3.33 12.48 39.38
CA GLU A 37 -3.08 11.59 38.24
C GLU A 37 -3.70 10.22 38.52
N TYR A 38 -4.02 9.45 37.47
CA TYR A 38 -4.71 8.16 37.59
C TYR A 38 -4.03 7.11 36.73
N ASP A 39 -3.81 5.90 37.24
CA ASP A 39 -3.13 4.87 36.45
C ASP A 39 -4.00 4.28 35.33
N SER A 40 -5.32 4.51 35.35
CA SER A 40 -6.24 4.01 34.32
C SER A 40 -7.46 4.90 34.12
N PRO A 41 -8.09 4.85 32.92
CA PRO A 41 -9.38 5.46 32.65
C PRO A 41 -10.45 5.06 33.67
N LYS A 42 -10.49 3.77 34.02
CA LYS A 42 -11.49 3.22 34.94
C LYS A 42 -11.39 3.85 36.34
N ALA A 43 -10.17 3.98 36.88
CA ALA A 43 -9.96 4.62 38.18
C ALA A 43 -10.35 6.11 38.14
N MET A 44 -10.03 6.80 37.04
CA MET A 44 -10.39 8.20 36.83
C MET A 44 -11.92 8.41 36.76
N ILE A 45 -12.64 7.56 36.01
CA ILE A 45 -14.10 7.61 35.87
C ILE A 45 -14.79 7.31 37.19
N GLN A 46 -14.35 6.30 37.95
CA GLN A 46 -14.94 5.98 39.25
C GLN A 46 -14.89 7.15 40.23
N ASP A 47 -13.74 7.83 40.32
CA ASP A 47 -13.62 9.00 41.18
C ASP A 47 -14.43 10.20 40.64
N LEU A 48 -14.49 10.36 39.30
CA LEU A 48 -15.31 11.39 38.66
C LEU A 48 -16.80 11.22 38.99
N GLU A 49 -17.34 10.01 38.85
CA GLU A 49 -18.73 9.69 39.18
C GLU A 49 -19.03 9.91 40.67
N ALA A 50 -18.12 9.52 41.56
CA ALA A 50 -18.24 9.79 43.00
C ALA A 50 -18.27 11.30 43.30
N SER A 51 -17.43 12.07 42.61
CA SER A 51 -17.36 13.53 42.74
C SER A 51 -18.64 14.23 42.23
N CYS A 52 -19.25 13.72 41.16
CA CYS A 52 -20.49 14.26 40.58
C CYS A 52 -21.69 14.22 41.53
N ARG A 53 -21.72 13.29 42.50
CA ARG A 53 -22.83 13.15 43.47
C ARG A 53 -23.03 14.39 44.33
N LYS A 54 -22.00 15.24 44.46
CA LYS A 54 -21.99 16.47 45.26
C LYS A 54 -22.64 17.67 44.56
N TYR A 55 -22.93 17.57 43.26
CA TYR A 55 -23.42 18.67 42.44
C TYR A 55 -24.94 18.60 42.22
N LYS A 56 -25.59 19.76 42.06
CA LYS A 56 -27.04 19.86 41.78
C LYS A 56 -27.41 19.16 40.47
N ASP A 57 -26.56 19.27 39.45
CA ASP A 57 -26.77 18.70 38.12
C ASP A 57 -26.26 17.25 37.97
N LYS A 58 -26.25 16.47 39.05
CA LYS A 58 -25.70 15.11 39.13
C LYS A 58 -26.12 14.17 37.98
N HIS A 59 -27.37 14.25 37.53
CA HIS A 59 -27.88 13.39 36.45
C HIS A 59 -27.29 13.75 35.08
N TRP A 60 -27.15 15.05 34.78
CA TRP A 60 -26.52 15.51 33.54
C TRP A 60 -25.02 15.22 33.55
N LEU A 61 -24.33 15.49 34.68
CA LEU A 61 -22.91 15.18 34.85
C LEU A 61 -22.62 13.68 34.71
N SER A 62 -23.47 12.82 35.28
CA SER A 62 -23.34 11.36 35.12
C SER A 62 -23.47 10.92 33.66
N LYS A 63 -24.39 11.51 32.89
CA LYS A 63 -24.49 11.26 31.44
C LYS A 63 -23.20 11.66 30.70
N LEU A 64 -22.56 12.75 31.10
CA LEU A 64 -21.29 13.19 30.51
C LEU A 64 -20.10 12.31 30.93
N CYS A 65 -20.10 11.73 32.12
CA CYS A 65 -19.10 10.75 32.54
C CYS A 65 -19.05 9.56 31.56
N GLY A 66 -20.21 9.08 31.10
CA GLY A 66 -20.27 8.02 30.09
C GLY A 66 -19.71 8.42 28.71
N ARG A 67 -19.71 9.71 28.36
CA ARG A 67 -19.01 10.20 27.14
C ARG A 67 -17.50 10.19 27.35
N ILE A 68 -17.03 10.65 28.51
CA ILE A 68 -15.60 10.63 28.85
C ILE A 68 -15.07 9.22 28.91
N ASP A 69 -15.83 8.29 29.47
CA ASP A 69 -15.43 6.88 29.55
C ASP A 69 -15.15 6.30 28.16
N ARG A 70 -16.01 6.59 27.17
CA ARG A 70 -15.77 6.20 25.77
C ARG A 70 -14.52 6.85 25.18
N VAL A 71 -14.34 8.17 25.38
CA VAL A 71 -13.13 8.89 24.94
C VAL A 71 -11.88 8.27 25.56
N ALA A 72 -11.84 8.14 26.88
CA ALA A 72 -10.67 7.66 27.61
C ALA A 72 -10.36 6.19 27.30
N THR A 73 -11.39 5.35 27.13
CA THR A 73 -11.22 3.98 26.66
C THR A 73 -10.61 3.94 25.25
N SER A 74 -11.10 4.77 24.33
CA SER A 74 -10.58 4.84 22.96
C SER A 74 -9.14 5.36 22.89
N TRP A 75 -8.68 6.12 23.88
CA TRP A 75 -7.31 6.65 23.95
C TRP A 75 -6.34 5.65 24.60
N THR A 76 -6.84 4.59 25.23
CA THR A 76 -6.01 3.59 25.93
C THR A 76 -4.93 2.96 25.04
N PRO A 77 -5.23 2.53 23.79
CA PRO A 77 -4.21 1.98 22.93
C PRO A 77 -3.10 2.97 22.59
N PHE A 78 -3.45 4.24 22.34
CA PHE A 78 -2.46 5.31 22.10
C PHE A 78 -1.51 5.48 23.28
N PHE A 79 -2.01 5.44 24.52
CA PHE A 79 -1.13 5.55 25.69
C PHE A 79 -0.33 4.28 25.99
N ALA A 80 -0.84 3.10 25.63
CA ALA A 80 -0.05 1.88 25.65
C ALA A 80 1.15 1.99 24.70
N VAL A 81 0.93 2.56 23.50
CA VAL A 81 2.00 2.88 22.54
C VAL A 81 3.05 3.80 23.17
N VAL A 82 2.61 4.95 23.68
CA VAL A 82 3.49 5.94 24.31
C VAL A 82 4.33 5.30 25.42
N GLY A 83 3.70 4.49 26.27
CA GLY A 83 4.39 3.75 27.33
C GLY A 83 5.59 2.99 26.79
N THR A 84 5.45 2.19 25.73
CA THR A 84 6.58 1.39 25.23
C THR A 84 7.74 2.19 24.64
N PHE A 85 7.49 3.35 24.05
CA PHE A 85 8.55 4.18 23.48
C PHE A 85 9.34 4.93 24.54
N VAL A 86 8.66 5.33 25.61
CA VAL A 86 9.25 6.11 26.69
C VAL A 86 9.53 5.22 27.90
N GLN A 87 10.29 4.15 27.67
CA GLN A 87 10.79 3.24 28.71
C GLN A 87 9.72 2.70 29.68
N SER A 88 8.50 2.49 29.19
CA SER A 88 7.33 2.06 29.98
C SER A 88 6.94 3.01 31.11
N ASN A 89 7.12 4.33 30.94
CA ASN A 89 6.73 5.30 31.95
C ASN A 89 5.20 5.55 31.94
N PRO A 90 4.45 5.06 32.93
CA PRO A 90 2.99 5.18 32.95
C PRO A 90 2.52 6.62 33.25
N GLU A 91 3.44 7.52 33.65
CA GLU A 91 3.09 8.86 34.10
C GLU A 91 2.40 9.69 33.01
N TYR A 92 2.72 9.48 31.73
CA TYR A 92 2.16 10.29 30.64
C TYR A 92 0.68 10.00 30.40
N ALA A 93 0.30 8.72 30.49
CA ALA A 93 -1.10 8.32 30.50
C ALA A 93 -1.79 8.86 31.76
N ALA A 94 -1.12 8.74 32.91
CA ALA A 94 -1.70 9.14 34.19
C ALA A 94 -1.96 10.64 34.29
N LEU A 95 -1.06 11.46 33.72
CA LEU A 95 -1.23 12.89 33.57
C LEU A 95 -2.45 13.24 32.71
N ALA A 96 -2.59 12.59 31.55
CA ALA A 96 -3.70 12.85 30.63
C ALA A 96 -5.05 12.51 31.30
N TRP A 97 -5.15 11.36 31.98
CA TRP A 97 -6.36 10.99 32.72
C TRP A 97 -6.68 11.99 33.83
N GLY A 98 -5.66 12.40 34.58
CA GLY A 98 -5.78 13.44 35.60
C GLY A 98 -6.30 14.77 35.03
N ALA A 99 -5.76 15.19 33.89
CA ALA A 99 -6.11 16.44 33.22
C ALA A 99 -7.57 16.44 32.73
N ILE A 100 -8.02 15.36 32.08
CA ILE A 100 -9.41 15.20 31.62
C ILE A 100 -10.38 15.34 32.79
N ARG A 101 -10.14 14.63 33.89
CA ARG A 101 -10.96 14.72 35.10
C ARG A 101 -10.92 16.11 35.72
N PHE A 102 -9.75 16.74 35.77
CA PHE A 102 -9.61 18.08 36.34
C PHE A 102 -10.41 19.13 35.55
N ILE A 103 -10.33 19.10 34.21
CA ILE A 103 -11.14 19.95 33.31
C ILE A 103 -12.63 19.73 33.55
N PHE A 104 -13.05 18.47 33.71
CA PHE A 104 -14.45 18.16 33.97
C PHE A 104 -14.96 18.78 35.29
N LEU A 105 -14.17 18.67 36.36
CA LEU A 105 -14.52 19.28 37.65
C LEU A 105 -14.57 20.81 37.57
N LEU A 106 -13.64 21.43 36.84
CA LEU A 106 -13.64 22.88 36.60
C LEU A 106 -14.87 23.34 35.79
N GLY A 107 -15.29 22.54 34.81
CA GLY A 107 -16.42 22.80 33.94
C GLY A 107 -17.79 22.36 34.49
N SER A 108 -17.85 21.75 35.68
CA SER A 108 -19.06 21.13 36.25
C SER A 108 -20.25 22.08 36.42
N ASN A 109 -20.02 23.39 36.55
CA ASN A 109 -21.06 24.42 36.63
C ASN A 109 -21.33 25.13 35.28
N PHE A 110 -20.67 24.72 34.19
CA PHE A 110 -20.70 25.39 32.88
C PHE A 110 -21.14 24.43 31.77
N ARG A 111 -22.45 24.23 31.64
CA ARG A 111 -23.04 23.21 30.75
C ARG A 111 -22.58 23.28 29.30
N THR A 112 -22.81 24.41 28.63
CA THR A 112 -22.46 24.61 27.22
C THR A 112 -20.97 24.44 26.97
N PHE A 113 -20.14 24.86 27.92
CA PHE A 113 -18.70 24.73 27.81
C PHE A 113 -18.25 23.27 27.91
N LEU A 114 -18.73 22.57 28.92
CA LEU A 114 -18.34 21.19 29.16
C LEU A 114 -18.76 20.29 27.98
N GLU A 115 -19.92 20.57 27.39
CA GLU A 115 -20.36 19.91 26.15
C GLU A 115 -19.43 20.19 24.97
N LYS A 116 -18.96 21.44 24.79
CA LYS A 116 -17.99 21.79 23.74
C LYS A 116 -16.62 21.15 23.93
N ILE A 117 -16.13 21.07 25.18
CA ILE A 117 -14.89 20.32 25.49
C ILE A 117 -15.04 18.84 25.16
N LEU A 118 -16.18 18.24 25.48
CA LEU A 118 -16.41 16.84 25.16
C LEU A 118 -16.48 16.59 23.66
N VAL A 119 -17.11 17.50 22.90
CA VAL A 119 -17.09 17.44 21.43
C VAL A 119 -15.65 17.55 20.90
N MET A 120 -14.78 18.35 21.50
CA MET A 120 -13.36 18.40 21.12
C MET A 120 -12.62 17.12 21.46
N PHE A 121 -12.84 16.56 22.64
CA PHE A 121 -12.28 15.26 22.98
C PHE A 121 -12.74 14.17 22.01
N GLU A 122 -14.00 14.17 21.60
CA GLU A 122 -14.54 13.28 20.57
C GLU A 122 -13.85 13.53 19.21
N LYS A 123 -13.71 14.79 18.76
CA LYS A 123 -12.96 15.13 17.52
C LYS A 123 -11.50 14.69 17.55
N ILE A 124 -10.84 14.80 18.72
CA ILE A 124 -9.49 14.28 18.94
C ILE A 124 -9.50 12.75 18.85
N THR A 125 -10.48 12.11 19.50
CA THR A 125 -10.68 10.66 19.55
C THR A 125 -10.88 10.05 18.16
N ASP A 126 -11.73 10.63 17.32
CA ASP A 126 -12.02 10.15 15.96
C ASP A 126 -10.76 10.04 15.10
N ARG A 127 -9.68 10.71 15.49
CA ARG A 127 -8.42 10.75 14.78
C ARG A 127 -7.31 9.89 15.42
N LEU A 128 -7.59 9.19 16.51
CA LEU A 128 -6.70 8.22 17.16
C LEU A 128 -6.81 6.72 16.74
N PRO A 129 -7.89 6.18 16.12
CA PRO A 129 -8.08 4.73 16.03
C PRO A 129 -7.05 3.98 15.18
N LEU A 130 -6.40 4.66 14.22
CA LEU A 130 -5.40 4.06 13.33
C LEU A 130 -4.14 3.57 14.06
N TYR A 131 -3.91 4.01 15.30
CA TYR A 131 -2.65 3.76 15.99
C TYR A 131 -2.60 2.41 16.70
N ALA A 132 -3.74 1.89 17.19
CA ALA A 132 -3.78 0.68 18.02
C ALA A 132 -3.36 -0.59 17.24
N ASP A 133 -4.07 -0.86 16.15
CA ASP A 133 -3.93 -2.10 15.37
C ASP A 133 -2.62 -2.14 14.60
N TYR A 134 -2.16 -0.98 14.14
CA TYR A 134 -0.89 -0.85 13.42
C TYR A 134 0.30 -0.98 14.38
N TYR A 135 0.20 -0.39 15.57
CA TYR A 135 1.29 -0.39 16.54
C TYR A 135 1.65 -1.77 17.09
N GLU A 136 0.66 -2.59 17.47
CA GLU A 136 0.96 -3.90 18.06
C GLU A 136 1.75 -4.77 17.06
N GLN A 137 1.46 -4.60 15.77
CA GLN A 137 2.21 -5.24 14.71
C GLN A 137 3.62 -4.65 14.58
N VAL A 138 3.76 -3.33 14.54
CA VAL A 138 5.06 -2.64 14.40
C VAL A 138 6.02 -2.98 15.54
N VAL A 139 5.58 -2.91 16.80
CA VAL A 139 6.45 -3.22 17.94
C VAL A 139 6.86 -4.69 17.95
N LYS A 140 5.95 -5.62 17.62
CA LYS A 140 6.31 -7.04 17.47
C LYS A 140 7.32 -7.26 16.35
N ARG A 141 7.29 -6.46 15.29
CA ARG A 141 8.32 -6.49 14.23
C ARG A 141 9.64 -5.99 14.81
N TRP A 142 9.62 -4.92 15.60
CA TRP A 142 10.78 -4.32 16.26
C TRP A 142 11.65 -5.28 17.05
N ASP A 143 11.03 -6.19 17.79
CA ASP A 143 11.78 -7.16 18.58
C ASP A 143 12.26 -8.39 17.78
N LYS A 144 11.76 -8.61 16.57
CA LYS A 144 11.97 -9.86 15.80
C LYS A 144 12.88 -9.73 14.59
N ILE A 145 13.33 -8.53 14.25
CA ILE A 145 14.17 -8.32 13.08
C ILE A 145 15.65 -8.56 13.45
N GLU A 146 16.14 -9.77 13.16
CA GLU A 146 17.58 -10.04 13.01
C GLU A 146 18.02 -9.52 11.63
N THR A 147 18.61 -8.32 11.57
CA THR A 147 19.07 -7.71 10.33
C THR A 147 20.55 -7.40 10.30
N ASN A 148 21.10 -7.34 9.09
CA ASN A 148 22.38 -6.71 8.81
C ASN A 148 22.45 -5.26 9.32
N GLU A 149 23.68 -4.75 9.48
CA GLU A 149 23.95 -3.44 10.09
C GLU A 149 23.24 -2.27 9.37
N TYR A 150 23.10 -2.36 8.04
CA TYR A 150 22.42 -1.37 7.22
C TYR A 150 20.93 -1.23 7.57
N HIS A 151 20.18 -2.34 7.54
CA HIS A 151 18.75 -2.31 7.88
C HIS A 151 18.52 -1.97 9.35
N ARG A 152 19.40 -2.41 10.25
CA ARG A 152 19.34 -2.04 11.69
C ARG A 152 19.39 -0.53 11.89
N LYS A 153 20.31 0.18 11.23
CA LYS A 153 20.42 1.64 11.35
C LYS A 153 19.19 2.37 10.79
N ALA A 154 18.70 1.93 9.62
CA ALA A 154 17.49 2.49 9.02
C ALA A 154 16.27 2.32 9.94
N TYR A 155 16.21 1.18 10.63
CA TYR A 155 15.14 0.84 11.55
C TYR A 155 15.14 1.68 12.83
N GLU A 156 16.27 1.78 13.50
CA GLU A 156 16.44 2.63 14.69
C GLU A 156 16.08 4.09 14.39
N THR A 157 16.48 4.57 13.21
CA THR A 157 16.14 5.93 12.74
C THR A 157 14.63 6.12 12.61
N ARG A 158 13.89 5.10 12.15
CA ARG A 158 12.42 5.18 12.00
C ARG A 158 11.70 5.04 13.31
N LYS A 159 12.14 4.12 14.17
CA LYS A 159 11.66 4.00 15.54
C LYS A 159 11.69 5.36 16.24
N LEU A 160 12.80 6.09 16.09
CA LEU A 160 12.93 7.45 16.60
C LEU A 160 11.90 8.43 16.00
N ARG A 161 11.72 8.43 14.68
CA ARG A 161 10.77 9.35 14.00
C ARG A 161 9.32 9.09 14.39
N VAL A 162 8.95 7.81 14.55
CA VAL A 162 7.64 7.40 15.07
C VAL A 162 7.48 7.89 16.51
N ALA A 163 8.48 7.67 17.38
CA ALA A 163 8.48 8.15 18.77
C ALA A 163 8.28 9.66 18.86
N LYS A 164 9.01 10.41 18.05
CA LYS A 164 8.92 11.88 17.98
C LYS A 164 7.54 12.34 17.50
N SER A 165 6.99 11.69 16.48
CA SER A 165 5.66 12.00 15.95
C SER A 165 4.55 11.71 16.95
N LEU A 166 4.67 10.62 17.73
CA LEU A 166 3.80 10.33 18.87
C LEU A 166 3.91 11.41 19.95
N GLY A 167 5.12 11.88 20.23
CA GLY A 167 5.37 12.97 21.19
C GLY A 167 4.69 14.28 20.80
N TYR A 168 4.62 14.59 19.50
CA TYR A 168 3.87 15.75 19.01
C TYR A 168 2.36 15.62 19.22
N VAL A 169 1.78 14.45 18.94
CA VAL A 169 0.35 14.20 19.20
C VAL A 169 0.04 14.27 20.69
N TYR A 170 0.91 13.71 21.54
CA TYR A 170 0.79 13.84 22.99
C TYR A 170 0.87 15.30 23.45
N ALA A 171 1.79 16.09 22.88
CA ALA A 171 1.91 17.51 23.16
C ALA A 171 0.62 18.27 22.84
N ASP A 172 -0.01 17.98 21.71
CA ASP A 172 -1.29 18.59 21.33
C ASP A 172 -2.42 18.25 22.32
N ILE A 173 -2.49 16.99 22.77
CA ILE A 173 -3.49 16.54 23.77
C ILE A 173 -3.29 17.27 25.11
N ILE A 174 -2.05 17.35 25.59
CA ILE A 174 -1.76 18.00 26.87
C ILE A 174 -1.90 19.52 26.78
N GLU A 175 -1.53 20.14 25.66
CA GLU A 175 -1.73 21.56 25.42
C GLU A 175 -3.23 21.91 25.36
N PHE A 176 -4.04 21.09 24.69
CA PHE A 176 -5.50 21.22 24.75
C PHE A 176 -5.99 21.21 26.20
N CYS A 177 -5.53 20.22 26.98
CA CYS A 177 -5.93 20.10 28.38
C CYS A 177 -5.51 21.31 29.21
N GLN A 178 -4.28 21.80 28.99
CA GLN A 178 -3.74 22.97 29.67
C GLN A 178 -4.57 24.21 29.38
N ASP A 179 -4.89 24.45 28.11
CA ASP A 179 -5.64 25.62 27.69
C ASP A 179 -7.10 25.55 28.12
N ALA A 180 -7.68 24.35 28.20
CA ALA A 180 -8.97 24.12 28.83
C ALA A 180 -8.95 24.43 30.34
N CYS A 181 -7.90 24.03 31.06
CA CYS A 181 -7.72 24.36 32.48
C CYS A 181 -7.60 25.87 32.71
N LYS A 182 -6.80 26.57 31.89
CA LYS A 182 -6.57 28.03 31.98
C LYS A 182 -7.85 28.86 31.89
N ILE A 183 -8.89 28.35 31.24
CA ILE A 183 -10.19 29.03 31.13
C ILE A 183 -10.85 29.16 32.51
N PHE A 184 -10.60 28.22 33.42
CA PHE A 184 -11.24 28.20 34.74
C PHE A 184 -10.27 28.44 35.90
N SER A 185 -8.99 28.19 35.73
CA SER A 185 -7.97 28.40 36.76
C SER A 185 -7.70 29.91 36.93
N SER A 186 -8.01 30.47 38.10
CA SER A 186 -7.93 31.92 38.33
C SER A 186 -6.49 32.39 38.51
N LYS A 187 -6.17 33.61 38.07
CA LYS A 187 -5.07 34.39 38.67
C LYS A 187 -5.54 35.39 39.74
N GLN A 188 -6.82 35.74 39.81
CA GLN A 188 -7.43 36.54 40.88
C GLN A 188 -8.96 36.57 40.69
N GLY A 189 -9.73 36.39 41.77
CA GLY A 189 -11.18 36.59 41.79
C GLY A 189 -12.02 35.31 41.70
N GLY A 190 -12.82 35.05 42.74
CA GLY A 190 -13.65 33.86 42.89
C GLY A 190 -14.78 33.69 41.87
N ILE A 191 -15.63 32.70 42.13
CA ILE A 191 -16.66 32.13 41.23
C ILE A 191 -17.57 33.16 40.55
N LEU A 192 -17.84 34.31 41.17
CA LEU A 192 -18.78 35.33 40.67
C LEU A 192 -18.18 36.31 39.65
N TYR A 193 -16.85 36.54 39.64
CA TYR A 193 -16.18 37.35 38.61
C TYR A 193 -16.13 36.64 37.24
N LYS A 194 -16.37 35.31 37.23
CA LYS A 194 -16.23 34.46 36.04
C LYS A 194 -17.41 34.56 35.07
N ALA A 195 -18.61 34.94 35.51
CA ALA A 195 -19.80 34.92 34.66
C ALA A 195 -19.78 35.97 33.52
N SER A 196 -19.23 37.16 33.76
CA SER A 196 -19.13 38.23 32.74
C SER A 196 -17.97 38.01 31.75
N VAL A 197 -16.87 37.40 32.19
CA VAL A 197 -15.75 37.02 31.30
C VAL A 197 -16.15 35.87 30.39
N ILE A 198 -17.02 34.97 30.88
CA ILE A 198 -17.57 33.86 30.09
C ILE A 198 -18.52 34.37 29.00
N THR A 199 -19.26 35.46 29.17
CA THR A 199 -20.07 35.99 28.06
C THR A 199 -19.23 36.61 26.93
N ASP A 200 -18.09 37.24 27.26
CA ASP A 200 -17.20 37.86 26.27
C ASP A 200 -16.26 36.86 25.57
N ILE A 201 -15.82 35.79 26.27
CA ILE A 201 -15.04 34.69 25.68
C ILE A 201 -15.85 33.94 24.59
N PHE A 202 -17.18 33.98 24.67
CA PHE A 202 -18.08 33.19 23.82
C PHE A 202 -18.42 33.87 22.49
N TRP A 203 -17.90 35.08 22.23
CA TRP A 203 -18.11 35.79 20.97
C TRP A 203 -17.19 35.31 19.84
N LYS A 204 -16.06 34.64 20.13
CA LYS A 204 -15.40 33.77 19.14
C LYS A 204 -16.02 32.37 19.23
N PRO A 205 -16.48 31.76 18.12
CA PRO A 205 -16.77 30.34 18.08
C PRO A 205 -15.60 29.59 18.73
N PHE A 206 -15.89 28.76 19.71
CA PHE A 206 -14.92 27.95 20.43
C PHE A 206 -14.01 27.18 19.45
N ASP A 207 -14.53 26.79 18.28
CA ASP A 207 -13.77 26.22 17.17
C ASP A 207 -12.68 27.15 16.58
N LEU A 208 -12.86 28.47 16.54
CA LEU A 208 -11.82 29.42 16.09
C LEU A 208 -10.66 29.51 17.07
N ARG A 209 -10.90 29.29 18.38
CA ARG A 209 -9.84 29.34 19.39
C ARG A 209 -8.93 28.13 19.32
N PHE A 210 -9.49 26.96 19.00
CA PHE A 210 -8.74 25.72 18.87
C PHE A 210 -8.45 25.36 17.41
N ALA A 211 -8.73 26.24 16.45
CA ALA A 211 -8.50 25.99 15.03
C ALA A 211 -7.03 25.68 14.75
N ASP A 212 -6.12 26.51 15.28
CA ASP A 212 -4.67 26.31 15.10
C ASP A 212 -4.20 24.99 15.71
N LEU A 213 -4.72 24.64 16.90
CA LEU A 213 -4.42 23.38 17.57
C LEU A 213 -4.93 22.17 16.77
N LEU A 214 -6.17 22.23 16.26
CA LEU A 214 -6.76 21.17 15.44
C LEU A 214 -6.02 20.99 14.11
N ASN A 215 -5.56 22.08 13.49
CA ASN A 215 -4.76 22.07 12.27
C ASN A 215 -3.37 21.49 12.54
N ARG A 216 -2.71 21.92 13.62
CA ARG A 216 -1.39 21.40 14.01
C ARG A 216 -1.46 19.91 14.34
N MET A 217 -2.48 19.50 15.09
CA MET A 217 -2.72 18.09 15.41
C MET A 217 -2.96 17.26 14.14
N HIS A 218 -3.73 17.76 13.18
CA HIS A 218 -3.88 17.10 11.88
C HIS A 218 -2.52 16.89 11.21
N SER A 219 -1.66 17.91 11.18
CA SER A 219 -0.32 17.81 10.59
C SER A 219 0.55 16.78 11.29
N HIS A 220 0.58 16.77 12.63
CA HIS A 220 1.34 15.79 13.41
C HIS A 220 0.83 14.36 13.23
N GLN A 221 -0.49 14.18 13.12
CA GLN A 221 -1.10 12.88 12.82
C GLN A 221 -0.76 12.39 11.41
N SER A 222 -0.74 13.30 10.43
CA SER A 222 -0.36 12.98 9.04
C SER A 222 1.12 12.61 8.93
N LEU A 223 1.97 13.30 9.70
CA LEU A 223 3.39 12.95 9.83
C LEU A 223 3.54 11.54 10.44
N LEU A 224 2.87 11.27 11.56
CA LEU A 224 2.90 9.95 12.21
C LEU A 224 2.44 8.85 11.23
N HIS A 225 1.31 9.06 10.55
CA HIS A 225 0.81 8.13 9.55
C HIS A 225 1.83 7.88 8.42
N SER A 226 2.50 8.92 7.94
CA SER A 226 3.51 8.80 6.89
C SER A 226 4.72 7.98 7.37
N GLU A 227 5.19 8.21 8.60
CA GLU A 227 6.29 7.43 9.19
C GLU A 227 5.92 5.95 9.39
N LEU A 228 4.66 5.68 9.77
CA LEU A 228 4.13 4.33 9.88
C LEU A 228 4.05 3.62 8.52
N MET A 229 3.58 4.29 7.47
CA MET A 229 3.54 3.75 6.10
C MET A 229 4.94 3.45 5.55
N LEU A 230 5.92 4.31 5.82
CA LEU A 230 7.31 4.06 5.45
C LEU A 230 7.85 2.82 6.16
N GLU A 231 7.56 2.66 7.46
CA GLU A 231 7.89 1.44 8.20
C GLU A 231 7.29 0.19 7.53
N GLU A 232 6.02 0.26 7.11
CA GLU A 232 5.35 -0.86 6.44
C GLU A 232 6.08 -1.28 5.17
N SER A 233 6.38 -0.30 4.31
CA SER A 233 7.06 -0.54 3.03
C SER A 233 8.37 -1.26 3.24
N THR A 234 9.17 -0.85 4.21
CA THR A 234 10.47 -1.47 4.46
C THR A 234 10.37 -2.80 5.18
N PHE A 235 9.38 -2.99 6.05
CA PHE A 235 9.10 -4.31 6.57
C PHE A 235 8.76 -5.30 5.44
N MET A 236 7.93 -4.86 4.49
CA MET A 236 7.56 -5.65 3.31
C MET A 236 8.76 -5.92 2.41
N GLU A 237 9.63 -4.94 2.17
CA GLU A 237 10.88 -5.12 1.42
C GLU A 237 11.80 -6.15 2.08
N ILE A 238 12.02 -6.05 3.40
CA ILE A 238 12.84 -7.00 4.16
C ILE A 238 12.23 -8.40 4.08
N LYS A 239 10.90 -8.53 4.25
CA LYS A 239 10.21 -9.82 4.16
C LYS A 239 10.28 -10.40 2.75
N PHE A 240 10.19 -9.56 1.73
CA PHE A 240 10.33 -9.99 0.35
C PHE A 240 11.75 -10.52 0.08
N GLU A 241 12.79 -9.82 0.53
CA GLU A 241 14.18 -10.25 0.36
C GLU A 241 14.47 -11.53 1.16
N GLN A 242 13.95 -11.65 2.39
CA GLN A 242 14.04 -12.89 3.17
C GLN A 242 13.39 -14.08 2.44
N ARG A 243 12.19 -13.90 1.89
CA ARG A 243 11.50 -14.95 1.11
C ARG A 243 12.28 -15.30 -0.15
N LYS A 244 12.80 -14.30 -0.87
CA LYS A 244 13.66 -14.52 -2.04
C LYS A 244 14.86 -15.39 -1.65
N ASN A 245 15.57 -15.06 -0.59
CA ASN A 245 16.73 -15.82 -0.14
C ASN A 245 16.35 -17.26 0.23
N GLN A 246 15.25 -17.45 0.98
CA GLN A 246 14.75 -18.80 1.30
C GLN A 246 14.43 -19.63 0.07
N VAL A 247 13.76 -19.04 -0.93
CA VAL A 247 13.46 -19.72 -2.20
C VAL A 247 14.75 -20.10 -2.92
N MET A 248 15.72 -19.20 -2.97
CA MET A 248 17.01 -19.45 -3.61
C MET A 248 17.78 -20.57 -2.90
N GLU A 249 17.89 -20.54 -1.57
CA GLU A 249 18.52 -21.59 -0.77
C GLU A 249 17.85 -22.95 -1.01
N CYS A 250 16.52 -23.01 -1.00
CA CYS A 250 15.79 -24.24 -1.30
C CYS A 250 16.05 -24.74 -2.72
N LEU A 251 16.04 -23.86 -3.73
CA LEU A 251 16.32 -24.23 -5.11
C LEU A 251 17.76 -24.73 -5.27
N THR A 252 18.75 -24.02 -4.71
CA THR A 252 20.16 -24.45 -4.71
C THR A 252 20.30 -25.84 -4.08
N LEU A 253 19.67 -26.09 -2.94
CA LEU A 253 19.69 -27.40 -2.29
C LEU A 253 19.06 -28.51 -3.15
N ILE A 254 17.88 -28.26 -3.72
CA ILE A 254 17.19 -29.24 -4.58
C ILE A 254 18.03 -29.55 -5.83
N LEU A 255 18.53 -28.51 -6.50
CA LEU A 255 19.37 -28.65 -7.70
C LEU A 255 20.71 -29.32 -7.39
N GLY A 256 21.26 -29.15 -6.20
CA GLY A 256 22.46 -29.85 -5.75
C GLY A 256 22.25 -31.34 -5.45
N LEU A 257 21.02 -31.74 -5.11
CA LEU A 257 20.66 -33.14 -4.87
C LEU A 257 20.31 -33.90 -6.16
N LEU A 258 19.86 -33.19 -7.19
CA LEU A 258 19.46 -33.75 -8.46
C LEU A 258 20.64 -33.71 -9.45
N ASN A 259 20.99 -34.86 -10.01
CA ASN A 259 21.98 -34.91 -11.10
C ASN A 259 21.30 -34.58 -12.44
N ASP A 260 22.01 -33.86 -13.32
CA ASP A 260 21.60 -33.55 -14.70
C ASP A 260 20.28 -32.79 -14.85
N VAL A 261 20.10 -31.70 -14.09
CA VAL A 261 18.92 -30.83 -14.24
C VAL A 261 19.11 -29.81 -15.36
N VAL A 262 18.07 -29.65 -16.19
CA VAL A 262 17.96 -28.58 -17.17
C VAL A 262 16.78 -27.67 -16.80
N LEU A 263 17.04 -26.38 -16.60
CA LEU A 263 16.02 -25.34 -16.39
C LEU A 263 15.64 -24.73 -17.74
N LEU A 264 14.35 -24.73 -18.05
CA LEU A 264 13.78 -24.15 -19.25
C LEU A 264 13.06 -22.85 -18.87
N ALA A 265 13.50 -21.70 -19.40
CA ALA A 265 12.79 -20.43 -19.25
C ALA A 265 12.32 -19.97 -20.62
N ASP A 266 11.01 -19.98 -20.85
CA ASP A 266 10.38 -19.53 -22.09
C ASP A 266 9.71 -18.16 -21.89
N GLY A 267 9.91 -17.25 -22.82
CA GLY A 267 9.32 -15.90 -22.80
C GLY A 267 9.98 -14.94 -21.80
N ILE A 268 11.31 -14.89 -21.74
CA ILE A 268 12.01 -13.97 -20.82
C ILE A 268 11.67 -12.49 -21.11
N ASP A 269 11.36 -12.16 -22.36
CA ASP A 269 10.88 -10.82 -22.76
C ASP A 269 9.55 -10.42 -22.10
N GLU A 270 8.79 -11.39 -21.56
CA GLU A 270 7.53 -11.15 -20.85
C GLU A 270 7.72 -10.98 -19.32
N CYS A 271 8.95 -11.12 -18.82
CA CYS A 271 9.25 -10.91 -17.41
C CYS A 271 9.12 -9.43 -17.03
N THR A 272 8.35 -9.13 -15.97
CA THR A 272 8.21 -7.76 -15.44
C THR A 272 9.54 -7.15 -15.01
N ASP A 273 10.45 -7.98 -14.50
CA ASP A 273 11.81 -7.62 -14.11
C ASP A 273 12.82 -8.67 -14.63
N GLY A 274 13.04 -8.64 -15.95
CA GLY A 274 13.98 -9.52 -16.65
C GLY A 274 15.40 -9.50 -16.09
N PRO A 275 16.03 -8.32 -15.86
CA PRO A 275 17.38 -8.25 -15.30
C PRO A 275 17.52 -8.94 -13.94
N ARG A 276 16.54 -8.77 -13.05
CA ARG A 276 16.54 -9.46 -11.76
C ARG A 276 16.39 -10.97 -11.93
N PHE A 277 15.52 -11.42 -12.83
CA PHE A 277 15.36 -12.85 -13.10
C PHE A 277 16.64 -13.49 -13.65
N LEU A 278 17.31 -12.82 -14.60
CA LEU A 278 18.60 -13.27 -15.13
C LEU A 278 19.68 -13.33 -14.05
N SER A 279 19.73 -12.34 -13.15
CA SER A 279 20.64 -12.36 -12.00
C SER A 279 20.40 -13.55 -11.07
N LEU A 280 19.14 -13.95 -10.85
CA LEU A 280 18.82 -15.13 -10.02
C LEU A 280 19.25 -16.43 -10.70
N LEU A 281 18.98 -16.56 -12.01
CA LEU A 281 19.44 -17.72 -12.79
C LEU A 281 20.96 -17.84 -12.81
N LYS A 282 21.66 -16.70 -12.86
CA LYS A 282 23.12 -16.65 -12.76
C LYS A 282 23.59 -17.19 -11.41
N THR A 283 23.00 -16.74 -10.30
CA THR A 283 23.32 -17.27 -8.96
C THR A 283 23.11 -18.79 -8.89
N LEU A 284 22.00 -19.32 -9.42
CA LEU A 284 21.78 -20.78 -9.45
C LEU A 284 22.81 -21.51 -10.31
N HIS A 285 23.21 -20.93 -11.44
CA HIS A 285 24.23 -21.50 -12.31
C HIS A 285 25.62 -21.49 -11.66
N ASP A 286 25.96 -20.44 -10.92
CA ASP A 286 27.25 -20.32 -10.24
C ASP A 286 27.35 -21.27 -9.03
N GLU A 287 26.23 -21.59 -8.36
CA GLU A 287 26.18 -22.43 -7.17
C GLU A 287 25.91 -23.92 -7.45
N THR A 288 25.48 -24.29 -8.66
CA THR A 288 25.05 -25.65 -8.99
C THR A 288 25.50 -26.09 -10.38
N ASN A 289 25.37 -27.39 -10.71
CA ASN A 289 25.69 -27.91 -12.05
C ASN A 289 24.50 -27.82 -13.03
N VAL A 290 23.55 -26.92 -12.77
CA VAL A 290 22.33 -26.81 -13.58
C VAL A 290 22.64 -26.23 -14.97
N LYS A 291 22.04 -26.83 -15.99
CA LYS A 291 22.05 -26.29 -17.35
C LYS A 291 20.80 -25.44 -17.53
N THR A 292 20.93 -24.28 -18.17
CA THR A 292 19.79 -23.40 -18.39
C THR A 292 19.60 -23.16 -19.88
N LEU A 293 18.37 -23.31 -20.36
CA LEU A 293 17.98 -22.99 -21.73
C LEU A 293 16.95 -21.85 -21.69
N LEU A 294 17.29 -20.77 -22.38
CA LEU A 294 16.55 -19.51 -22.38
C LEU A 294 15.92 -19.30 -23.76
N PHE A 295 14.61 -19.05 -23.81
CA PHE A 295 13.91 -18.60 -25.01
C PHE A 295 13.41 -17.18 -24.78
N CYS A 296 13.76 -16.30 -25.70
CA CYS A 296 13.38 -14.90 -25.62
C CYS A 296 13.39 -14.27 -27.01
N ARG A 297 12.79 -13.10 -27.12
CA ARG A 297 12.99 -12.25 -28.30
C ARG A 297 14.40 -11.65 -28.34
N PRO A 298 14.91 -11.28 -29.54
CA PRO A 298 16.18 -10.57 -29.70
C PRO A 298 16.30 -9.23 -28.97
N SER A 299 15.18 -8.70 -28.45
CA SER A 299 15.14 -7.46 -27.68
C SER A 299 15.68 -7.59 -26.25
N VAL A 300 15.87 -8.81 -25.75
CA VAL A 300 16.41 -9.06 -24.41
C VAL A 300 17.92 -9.19 -24.51
N ASP A 301 18.64 -8.30 -23.81
CA ASP A 301 20.08 -8.44 -23.68
C ASP A 301 20.42 -9.38 -22.52
N ILE A 302 21.05 -10.50 -22.85
CA ILE A 302 21.46 -11.56 -21.91
C ILE A 302 22.99 -11.54 -21.70
N SER A 303 23.72 -10.79 -22.53
CA SER A 303 25.17 -10.89 -22.67
C SER A 303 25.92 -10.50 -21.39
N ASP A 304 25.43 -9.50 -20.66
CA ASP A 304 25.98 -9.06 -19.36
C ASP A 304 25.86 -10.14 -18.28
N SER A 305 24.75 -10.88 -18.27
CA SER A 305 24.51 -11.90 -17.25
C SER A 305 25.25 -13.21 -17.57
N PHE A 306 25.28 -13.59 -18.86
CA PHE A 306 25.84 -14.86 -19.33
C PHE A 306 26.78 -14.65 -20.53
N PRO A 307 28.02 -14.16 -20.31
CA PRO A 307 28.96 -13.86 -21.40
C PRO A 307 29.42 -15.11 -22.17
N SER A 308 29.39 -16.29 -21.54
CA SER A 308 29.75 -17.57 -22.15
C SER A 308 28.57 -18.33 -22.74
N CYS A 309 27.40 -17.68 -22.89
CA CYS A 309 26.18 -18.32 -23.41
C CYS A 309 26.32 -18.67 -24.90
N SER A 310 25.93 -19.89 -25.27
CA SER A 310 25.74 -20.26 -26.68
C SER A 310 24.37 -19.78 -27.15
N SER A 311 24.33 -18.71 -27.96
CA SER A 311 23.09 -18.23 -28.56
C SER A 311 22.77 -18.99 -29.85
N PHE A 312 21.49 -19.32 -30.04
CA PHE A 312 20.96 -19.89 -31.28
C PHE A 312 19.90 -18.96 -31.83
N ASP A 313 20.31 -18.08 -32.75
CA ASP A 313 19.37 -17.14 -33.36
C ASP A 313 18.53 -17.83 -34.44
N LEU A 314 17.23 -17.94 -34.15
CA LEU A 314 16.23 -18.37 -35.12
C LEU A 314 15.90 -17.20 -36.06
N ASP A 315 16.73 -17.05 -37.09
CA ASP A 315 16.63 -15.97 -38.06
C ASP A 315 15.40 -16.12 -38.98
N ILE A 316 14.49 -15.15 -38.92
CA ILE A 316 13.26 -15.13 -39.73
C ILE A 316 13.56 -15.17 -41.23
N THR A 317 14.73 -14.67 -41.65
CA THR A 317 15.13 -14.60 -43.06
C THR A 317 15.40 -15.99 -43.64
N LYS A 318 15.70 -16.98 -42.78
CA LYS A 318 15.97 -18.37 -43.19
C LYS A 318 14.72 -19.23 -43.24
N ASN A 319 13.59 -18.76 -42.72
CA ASN A 319 12.35 -19.53 -42.64
C ASN A 319 11.64 -19.69 -44.00
N ARG A 320 12.08 -18.99 -45.05
CA ARG A 320 11.39 -18.92 -46.34
C ARG A 320 11.12 -20.30 -46.94
N ASP A 321 12.14 -21.16 -46.97
CA ASP A 321 12.03 -22.49 -47.58
C ASP A 321 11.15 -23.43 -46.76
N ASP A 322 11.25 -23.37 -45.43
CA ASP A 322 10.41 -24.16 -44.54
C ASP A 322 8.94 -23.72 -44.59
N ILE A 323 8.67 -22.42 -44.70
CA ILE A 323 7.32 -21.88 -44.91
C ILE A 323 6.77 -22.35 -46.26
N SER A 324 7.55 -22.25 -47.34
CA SER A 324 7.15 -22.75 -48.66
C SER A 324 6.83 -24.25 -48.63
N ARG A 325 7.68 -25.04 -47.96
CA ARG A 325 7.48 -26.48 -47.75
C ARG A 325 6.23 -26.77 -46.91
N TYR A 326 5.96 -25.98 -45.87
CA TYR A 326 4.75 -26.06 -45.05
C TYR A 326 3.48 -25.73 -45.86
N LEU A 327 3.52 -24.69 -46.69
CA LEU A 327 2.39 -24.17 -47.46
C LEU A 327 2.02 -25.09 -48.63
N THR A 328 3.00 -25.65 -49.34
CA THR A 328 2.80 -26.46 -50.56
C THR A 328 1.68 -27.52 -50.45
N PRO A 329 1.71 -28.47 -49.49
CA PRO A 329 0.66 -29.48 -49.38
C PRO A 329 -0.70 -28.89 -48.97
N ARG A 330 -0.71 -27.78 -48.22
CA ARG A 330 -1.92 -27.09 -47.75
C ARG A 330 -2.62 -26.33 -48.88
N VAL A 331 -1.86 -25.61 -49.69
CA VAL A 331 -2.37 -24.94 -50.91
C VAL A 331 -2.88 -25.97 -51.92
N LYS A 332 -2.17 -27.09 -52.12
CA LYS A 332 -2.68 -28.21 -52.95
C LYS A 332 -4.04 -28.72 -52.45
N ARG A 333 -4.25 -28.81 -51.14
CA ARG A 333 -5.53 -29.22 -50.53
C ARG A 333 -6.63 -28.18 -50.77
N LEU A 334 -6.34 -26.89 -50.58
CA LEU A 334 -7.28 -25.81 -50.88
C LEU A 334 -7.70 -25.82 -52.35
N ARG A 335 -6.76 -26.06 -53.28
CA ARG A 335 -7.06 -26.19 -54.71
C ARG A 335 -7.93 -27.41 -55.04
N LYS A 336 -7.63 -28.58 -54.45
CA LYS A 336 -8.47 -29.79 -54.62
C LYS A 336 -9.92 -29.57 -54.14
N ARG A 337 -10.12 -28.75 -53.11
CA ARG A 337 -11.44 -28.35 -52.60
C ARG A 337 -12.11 -27.25 -53.42
N LYS A 338 -11.51 -26.82 -54.54
CA LYS A 338 -11.99 -25.71 -55.38
C LYS A 338 -12.18 -24.40 -54.60
N LEU A 339 -11.36 -24.17 -53.56
CA LEU A 339 -11.39 -22.96 -52.75
C LEU A 339 -10.46 -21.87 -53.30
N LEU A 340 -9.58 -22.17 -54.26
CA LEU A 340 -8.67 -21.19 -54.85
C LEU A 340 -9.08 -20.88 -56.30
N PRO A 341 -8.85 -19.65 -56.80
CA PRO A 341 -9.07 -19.31 -58.19
C PRO A 341 -8.23 -20.21 -59.13
N MET A 342 -8.81 -20.63 -60.25
CA MET A 342 -8.12 -21.50 -61.23
C MET A 342 -7.08 -20.76 -62.08
N GLU A 343 -7.15 -19.42 -62.11
CA GLU A 343 -6.25 -18.54 -62.86
C GLU A 343 -4.78 -18.64 -62.39
N TYR A 344 -4.56 -19.04 -61.14
CA TYR A 344 -3.23 -19.06 -60.53
C TYR A 344 -2.77 -20.48 -60.18
N GLY A 345 -1.49 -20.75 -60.44
CA GLY A 345 -0.86 -22.03 -60.10
C GLY A 345 -0.69 -22.22 -58.58
N VAL A 346 -0.57 -23.49 -58.13
CA VAL A 346 -0.22 -23.80 -56.74
C VAL A 346 1.14 -23.19 -56.39
N GLN A 347 2.11 -23.29 -57.29
CA GLN A 347 3.46 -22.79 -57.02
C GLN A 347 3.46 -21.27 -56.86
N GLN A 348 2.83 -20.56 -57.79
CA GLN A 348 2.64 -19.11 -57.72
C GLN A 348 1.91 -18.67 -56.44
N THR A 349 0.87 -19.41 -56.02
CA THR A 349 0.15 -19.14 -54.76
C THR A 349 1.05 -19.34 -53.54
N VAL A 350 1.84 -20.42 -53.53
CA VAL A 350 2.79 -20.72 -52.44
C VAL A 350 3.86 -19.64 -52.36
N GLU A 351 4.44 -19.23 -53.48
CA GLU A 351 5.44 -18.16 -53.54
C GLU A 351 4.87 -16.86 -52.96
N LYS A 352 3.70 -16.42 -53.42
CA LYS A 352 3.08 -15.19 -52.94
C LYS A 352 2.76 -15.21 -51.45
N LEU A 353 2.24 -16.34 -50.94
CA LEU A 353 1.97 -16.52 -49.51
C LEU A 353 3.26 -16.60 -48.69
N THR A 354 4.31 -17.19 -49.24
CA THR A 354 5.62 -17.25 -48.57
C THR A 354 6.21 -15.85 -48.46
N ASP A 355 6.16 -15.05 -49.51
CA ASP A 355 6.67 -13.68 -49.50
C ASP A 355 5.87 -12.80 -48.52
N LYS A 356 4.54 -12.88 -48.55
CA LYS A 356 3.68 -12.14 -47.61
C LYS A 356 3.87 -12.54 -46.15
N SER A 357 4.33 -13.76 -45.88
CA SER A 357 4.57 -14.21 -44.50
C SER A 357 5.72 -13.50 -43.82
N THR A 358 6.61 -12.88 -44.59
CA THR A 358 7.83 -12.20 -44.10
C THR A 358 8.61 -13.03 -43.07
N GLY A 359 8.68 -14.36 -43.28
CA GLY A 359 9.39 -15.28 -42.38
C GLY A 359 8.60 -15.71 -41.14
N MET A 360 7.37 -15.23 -40.95
CA MET A 360 6.51 -15.57 -39.80
C MET A 360 5.64 -16.80 -40.06
N PHE A 361 6.01 -17.92 -39.44
CA PHE A 361 5.22 -19.16 -39.47
C PHE A 361 3.79 -19.01 -38.93
N LEU A 362 3.61 -18.20 -37.88
CA LEU A 362 2.30 -17.94 -37.30
C LEU A 362 1.36 -17.31 -38.33
N TRP A 363 1.86 -16.32 -39.09
CA TRP A 363 1.10 -15.71 -40.17
C TRP A 363 0.73 -16.74 -41.24
N ALA A 364 1.69 -17.56 -41.71
CA ALA A 364 1.43 -18.57 -42.73
C ALA A 364 0.37 -19.60 -42.30
N SER A 365 0.43 -20.03 -41.03
CA SER A 365 -0.56 -20.92 -40.42
C SER A 365 -1.95 -20.29 -40.31
N LEU A 366 -2.03 -19.04 -39.83
CA LEU A 366 -3.28 -18.29 -39.73
C LEU A 366 -3.89 -18.02 -41.10
N MET A 367 -3.07 -17.65 -42.10
CA MET A 367 -3.52 -17.43 -43.46
C MET A 367 -4.10 -18.69 -44.09
N ILE A 368 -3.47 -19.86 -43.91
CA ILE A 368 -4.08 -21.13 -44.38
C ILE A 368 -5.42 -21.40 -43.68
N LYS A 369 -5.52 -21.19 -42.37
CA LYS A 369 -6.78 -21.37 -41.63
C LYS A 369 -7.85 -20.41 -42.13
N TYR A 370 -7.49 -19.14 -42.33
CA TYR A 370 -8.34 -18.10 -42.89
C TYR A 370 -8.85 -18.48 -44.27
N LEU A 371 -7.97 -18.83 -45.22
CA LEU A 371 -8.35 -19.26 -46.57
C LEU A 371 -9.21 -20.53 -46.58
N ASN A 372 -9.14 -21.36 -45.55
CA ASN A 372 -9.98 -22.55 -45.42
C ASN A 372 -11.38 -22.26 -44.84
N CYS A 373 -11.64 -21.04 -44.38
CA CYS A 373 -12.92 -20.63 -43.80
C CYS A 373 -14.04 -20.65 -44.86
N ASN A 374 -15.19 -21.23 -44.51
CA ASN A 374 -16.34 -21.33 -45.41
C ASN A 374 -17.03 -19.98 -45.68
N ALA A 375 -16.83 -18.99 -44.81
CA ALA A 375 -17.44 -17.66 -44.95
C ALA A 375 -16.83 -16.81 -46.07
N LEU A 376 -15.65 -17.21 -46.59
CA LEU A 376 -14.96 -16.51 -47.67
C LEU A 376 -15.47 -16.95 -49.04
N SER A 377 -15.61 -16.00 -49.96
CA SER A 377 -15.81 -16.25 -51.39
C SER A 377 -14.49 -16.56 -52.10
N LEU A 378 -14.56 -16.95 -53.39
CA LEU A 378 -13.35 -17.10 -54.22
C LEU A 378 -12.64 -15.76 -54.41
N ASN A 379 -13.38 -14.66 -54.53
CA ASN A 379 -12.80 -13.33 -54.69
C ASN A 379 -12.10 -12.87 -53.40
N ASP A 380 -12.69 -13.10 -52.22
CA ASP A 380 -12.04 -12.74 -50.94
C ASP A 380 -10.69 -13.46 -50.76
N ARG A 381 -10.61 -14.72 -51.18
CA ARG A 381 -9.35 -15.49 -51.16
C ARG A 381 -8.36 -14.98 -52.20
N ARG A 382 -8.82 -14.62 -53.40
CA ARG A 382 -7.98 -14.01 -54.43
C ARG A 382 -7.35 -12.72 -53.92
N GLU A 383 -8.16 -11.83 -53.37
CA GLU A 383 -7.72 -10.55 -52.81
C GLU A 383 -6.73 -10.78 -51.68
N ALA A 384 -7.04 -11.64 -50.70
CA ALA A 384 -6.14 -11.93 -49.58
C ALA A 384 -4.76 -12.46 -50.01
N ILE A 385 -4.69 -13.24 -51.09
CA ILE A 385 -3.44 -13.83 -51.60
C ILE A 385 -2.67 -12.83 -52.46
N PHE A 386 -3.30 -12.26 -53.49
CA PHE A 386 -2.59 -11.62 -54.60
C PHE A 386 -2.54 -10.09 -54.53
N ASP A 387 -3.45 -9.45 -53.82
CA ASP A 387 -3.44 -7.99 -53.71
C ASP A 387 -2.36 -7.53 -52.72
N SER A 388 -1.55 -6.55 -53.12
CA SER A 388 -0.29 -6.17 -52.44
C SER A 388 -0.50 -5.37 -51.16
N ASN A 389 -1.74 -5.02 -50.78
CA ASN A 389 -2.05 -4.28 -49.55
C ASN A 389 -3.06 -5.00 -48.65
N THR A 390 -3.41 -6.24 -48.96
CA THR A 390 -4.42 -7.00 -48.22
C THR A 390 -3.75 -7.98 -47.26
N VAL A 391 -4.14 -7.93 -45.98
CA VAL A 391 -3.83 -8.97 -44.99
C VAL A 391 -2.32 -9.18 -44.76
N GLU A 392 -1.53 -8.12 -44.76
CA GLU A 392 -0.09 -8.19 -44.44
C GLU A 392 0.17 -8.15 -42.94
N GLY A 393 1.22 -8.86 -42.50
CA GLY A 393 1.59 -8.91 -41.09
C GLY A 393 0.54 -9.59 -40.19
N ILE A 394 0.91 -9.79 -38.92
CA ILE A 394 0.06 -10.48 -37.94
C ILE A 394 -1.24 -9.69 -37.68
N GLU A 395 -1.17 -8.37 -37.57
CA GLU A 395 -2.34 -7.52 -37.35
C GLU A 395 -3.32 -7.56 -38.53
N GLY A 396 -2.81 -7.59 -39.77
CA GLY A 396 -3.63 -7.68 -40.96
C GLY A 396 -4.43 -8.98 -41.02
N ILE A 397 -3.80 -10.12 -40.68
CA ILE A 397 -4.49 -11.42 -40.66
C ILE A 397 -5.52 -11.51 -39.52
N TYR A 398 -5.23 -10.99 -38.33
CA TYR A 398 -6.23 -10.93 -37.26
C TYR A 398 -7.42 -10.05 -37.64
N SER A 399 -7.16 -8.86 -38.19
CA SER A 399 -8.20 -7.94 -38.65
C SER A 399 -9.10 -8.59 -39.72
N ALA A 400 -8.50 -9.33 -40.67
CA ALA A 400 -9.25 -10.04 -41.70
C ALA A 400 -10.11 -11.17 -41.12
N ILE A 401 -9.58 -11.93 -40.15
CA ILE A 401 -10.32 -12.99 -39.46
C ILE A 401 -11.51 -12.40 -38.69
N LEU A 402 -11.30 -11.34 -37.90
CA LEU A 402 -12.35 -10.70 -37.11
C LEU A 402 -13.47 -10.14 -37.99
N ARG A 403 -13.14 -9.37 -39.04
CA ARG A 403 -14.13 -8.86 -40.01
C ARG A 403 -14.95 -9.98 -40.66
N THR A 404 -14.32 -11.12 -40.93
CA THR A 404 -14.99 -12.27 -41.53
C THR A 404 -15.95 -12.93 -40.54
N LEU A 405 -15.56 -13.04 -39.27
CA LEU A 405 -16.43 -13.54 -38.20
C LEU A 405 -17.63 -12.62 -38.01
N GLU A 406 -17.42 -11.30 -37.89
CA GLU A 406 -18.51 -10.32 -37.75
C GLU A 406 -19.53 -10.41 -38.89
N ARG A 407 -19.07 -10.45 -40.14
CA ARG A 407 -19.96 -10.61 -41.31
C ARG A 407 -20.72 -11.93 -41.28
N SER A 408 -20.07 -13.01 -40.85
CA SER A 408 -20.71 -14.32 -40.73
C SER A 408 -21.79 -14.32 -39.65
N TYR A 409 -21.52 -13.75 -38.48
CA TYR A 409 -22.49 -13.62 -37.39
C TYR A 409 -23.67 -12.72 -37.78
N ALA A 410 -23.42 -11.59 -38.44
CA ALA A 410 -24.48 -10.69 -38.91
C ALA A 410 -25.42 -11.39 -39.91
N ARG A 411 -24.87 -12.13 -40.89
CA ARG A 411 -25.67 -12.91 -41.84
C ARG A 411 -26.46 -14.05 -41.19
N GLN A 412 -25.88 -14.71 -40.18
CA GLN A 412 -26.60 -15.75 -39.44
C GLN A 412 -27.74 -15.15 -38.63
N ARG A 413 -27.51 -14.01 -37.97
CA ARG A 413 -28.53 -13.28 -37.22
C ARG A 413 -29.69 -12.83 -38.13
N GLU A 414 -29.40 -12.20 -39.27
CA GLU A 414 -30.43 -11.82 -40.24
C GLU A 414 -31.23 -13.02 -40.78
N LYS A 415 -30.59 -14.18 -40.96
CA LYS A 415 -31.30 -15.41 -41.36
C LYS A 415 -32.23 -15.92 -40.28
N VAL A 416 -31.82 -15.85 -39.01
CA VAL A 416 -32.65 -16.26 -37.87
C VAL A 416 -33.82 -15.28 -37.67
N GLU A 417 -33.57 -13.97 -37.75
CA GLU A 417 -34.59 -12.91 -37.68
C GLU A 417 -35.59 -12.91 -38.85
N ARG A 418 -35.34 -13.69 -39.91
CA ARG A 418 -36.30 -13.90 -41.02
C ARG A 418 -37.08 -15.22 -40.91
N ILE A 419 -36.66 -16.12 -40.03
CA ILE A 419 -37.32 -17.41 -39.77
C ILE A 419 -38.34 -17.27 -38.63
N PHE A 420 -38.04 -16.42 -37.66
CA PHE A 420 -38.97 -15.89 -36.67
C PHE A 420 -39.57 -14.58 -37.16
#